data_AF-A0A5B0M874-F1
#
_entry.id   AF-A0A5B0M874-F1
#
_cell.length_a   1.000
_cell.length_b   1.000
_cell.length_c   1.000
_cell.angle_alpha   90.00
_cell.angle_beta   90.00
_cell.angle_gamma   90.00
#
_symmetry.space_group_name_H-M   'P 1'
#
loop_
_entity.id
_entity.type
_entity.pdbx_description
1 polymer ?
#
loop_
_entity_poly.entity_id
_entity_poly.type
_entity_poly.pdbx_seq_one_letter_code
_entity_poly.pdbx_strand_id
1 'polypeptide(L)'
;MARYELFDTKGLNVPSLWPYCLTKHYSNLIGKEFKVALQAAPFVLFEYMSEDKRLVWSALCQLALLVFQTHIAYMDAYQISLRQLVRVFIYHLIKSTAQWVNKPKIHMLLHLSDSILHFGPAALFVTEKFESYNGVLRKSSIHSNRQSPGKDIGISFANFQNLRHLVSGGYFFNCIATVYQTASSKVLELFANSPSVQKSMGYHTKNLDNPIPFKPTVGGGDEFARPNT
;
A
#
# COMPACT_ATOMS: atom_id res chain seq x y z
N MET A 1 -18.59 -12.87 -18.22
CA MET A 1 -19.29 -11.68 -17.69
C MET A 1 -20.36 -12.10 -16.68
N ALA A 2 -21.39 -12.85 -17.11
CA ALA A 2 -22.49 -13.33 -16.25
C ALA A 2 -22.08 -14.03 -14.93
N ARG A 3 -21.05 -14.90 -14.92
CA ARG A 3 -20.61 -15.56 -13.67
C ARG A 3 -19.94 -14.64 -12.65
N TYR A 4 -19.30 -13.56 -13.09
CA TYR A 4 -18.77 -12.55 -12.16
C TYR A 4 -19.90 -11.67 -11.59
N GLU A 5 -21.00 -11.47 -12.34
CA GLU A 5 -22.19 -10.77 -11.87
C GLU A 5 -22.98 -11.60 -10.84
N LEU A 6 -22.91 -12.93 -10.93
CA LEU A 6 -23.56 -13.87 -10.00
C LEU A 6 -22.71 -14.21 -8.76
N PHE A 7 -21.47 -13.72 -8.68
CA PHE A 7 -20.57 -14.02 -7.58
C PHE A 7 -20.95 -13.21 -6.33
N ASP A 8 -21.21 -13.88 -5.21
CA ASP A 8 -21.52 -13.21 -3.95
C ASP A 8 -20.29 -12.49 -3.39
N THR A 9 -20.36 -11.15 -3.36
CA THR A 9 -19.28 -10.31 -2.87
C THR A 9 -19.30 -10.08 -1.36
N LYS A 10 -20.28 -10.60 -0.61
CA LYS A 10 -20.40 -10.36 0.84
C LYS A 10 -19.15 -10.78 1.62
N GLY A 11 -18.39 -11.76 1.12
CA GLY A 11 -17.12 -12.19 1.70
C GLY A 11 -15.89 -11.43 1.21
N LEU A 12 -16.00 -10.61 0.16
CA LEU A 12 -14.94 -9.75 -0.32
C LEU A 12 -15.02 -8.41 0.41
N ASN A 13 -13.91 -7.94 0.98
CA ASN A 13 -13.82 -6.60 1.57
C ASN A 13 -13.72 -5.51 0.48
N VAL A 14 -14.65 -5.52 -0.49
CA VAL A 14 -14.72 -4.57 -1.62
C VAL A 14 -16.14 -4.03 -1.80
N PRO A 15 -16.30 -2.73 -2.13
CA PRO A 15 -17.61 -2.09 -2.17
C PRO A 15 -18.52 -2.61 -3.28
N SER A 16 -17.95 -3.05 -4.41
CA SER A 16 -18.67 -3.74 -5.48
C SER A 16 -17.69 -4.45 -6.42
N LEU A 17 -18.09 -5.58 -6.99
CA LEU A 17 -17.39 -6.14 -8.14
C LEU A 17 -17.76 -5.30 -9.37
N TRP A 18 -16.78 -5.07 -10.25
CA TRP A 18 -17.04 -4.52 -11.59
C TRP A 18 -16.73 -5.60 -12.64
N PRO A 19 -17.66 -6.56 -12.86
CA PRO A 19 -17.49 -7.67 -13.80
C PRO A 19 -17.06 -7.22 -15.20
N TYR A 20 -17.61 -6.10 -15.67
CA TYR A 20 -17.26 -5.48 -16.94
C TYR A 20 -15.77 -5.18 -17.05
N CYS A 21 -15.17 -4.59 -16.01
CA CYS A 21 -13.74 -4.26 -16.00
C CYS A 21 -12.88 -5.54 -16.02
N LEU A 22 -13.20 -6.50 -15.15
CA LEU A 22 -12.46 -7.76 -15.04
C LEU A 22 -12.47 -8.59 -16.33
N THR A 23 -13.52 -8.48 -17.14
CA THR A 23 -13.60 -9.23 -18.41
C THR A 23 -13.12 -8.44 -19.63
N LYS A 24 -13.46 -7.15 -19.76
CA LYS A 24 -13.17 -6.37 -20.98
C LYS A 24 -11.81 -5.66 -20.93
N HIS A 25 -11.35 -5.31 -19.73
CA HIS A 25 -10.13 -4.55 -19.50
C HIS A 25 -9.09 -5.35 -18.71
N TYR A 26 -9.08 -6.68 -18.88
CA TYR A 26 -8.21 -7.61 -18.14
C TYR A 26 -6.71 -7.31 -18.28
N SER A 27 -6.29 -6.62 -19.36
CA SER A 27 -4.90 -6.21 -19.57
C SER A 27 -4.50 -4.95 -18.78
N ASN A 28 -5.48 -4.18 -18.30
CA ASN A 28 -5.31 -2.86 -17.69
C ASN A 28 -5.78 -2.85 -16.23
N LEU A 29 -5.75 -4.00 -15.56
CA LEU A 29 -6.17 -4.10 -14.17
C LEU A 29 -5.23 -3.29 -13.27
N ILE A 30 -5.81 -2.59 -12.31
CA ILE A 30 -5.07 -1.91 -11.25
C ILE A 30 -4.96 -2.77 -9.99
N GLY A 31 -4.09 -2.41 -9.05
CA GLY A 31 -3.77 -3.24 -7.87
C GLY A 31 -4.99 -3.73 -7.08
N LYS A 32 -6.02 -2.89 -6.91
CA LYS A 32 -7.28 -3.28 -6.24
C LYS A 32 -8.04 -4.37 -7.02
N GLU A 33 -8.03 -4.30 -8.34
CA GLU A 33 -8.75 -5.23 -9.22
C GLU A 33 -8.02 -6.56 -9.31
N PHE A 34 -6.67 -6.55 -9.28
CA PHE A 34 -5.88 -7.77 -9.16
C PHE A 34 -6.18 -8.54 -7.86
N LYS A 35 -6.36 -7.85 -6.74
CA LYS A 35 -6.77 -8.49 -5.47
C LYS A 35 -8.14 -9.16 -5.59
N VAL A 36 -9.10 -8.48 -6.22
CA VAL A 36 -10.44 -9.05 -6.49
C VAL A 36 -10.35 -10.25 -7.40
N ALA A 37 -9.59 -10.16 -8.50
CA ALA A 37 -9.39 -11.25 -9.43
C ALA A 37 -8.77 -12.47 -8.74
N LEU A 38 -7.74 -12.27 -7.92
CA LEU A 38 -7.09 -13.32 -7.15
C LEU A 38 -8.07 -14.07 -6.24
N GLN A 39 -8.96 -13.34 -5.57
CA GLN A 39 -9.93 -13.91 -4.62
C GLN A 39 -11.14 -14.57 -5.31
N ALA A 40 -11.63 -14.01 -6.42
CA ALA A 40 -12.86 -14.46 -7.08
C ALA A 40 -12.63 -15.49 -8.20
N ALA A 41 -11.50 -15.42 -8.92
CA ALA A 41 -11.22 -16.31 -10.05
C ALA A 41 -11.24 -17.82 -9.73
N PRO A 42 -10.78 -18.32 -8.55
CA PRO A 42 -10.88 -19.74 -8.26
C PRO A 42 -12.33 -20.23 -8.19
N PHE A 43 -13.31 -19.36 -7.92
CA PHE A 43 -14.72 -19.73 -7.84
C PHE A 43 -15.45 -19.50 -9.16
N VAL A 44 -15.09 -18.43 -9.86
CA VAL A 44 -15.75 -18.05 -11.11
C VAL A 44 -15.21 -18.83 -12.31
N LEU A 45 -13.91 -19.12 -12.33
CA LEU A 45 -13.22 -19.69 -13.48
C LEU A 45 -12.84 -21.16 -13.31
N PHE A 46 -13.11 -21.79 -12.15
CA PHE A 46 -12.66 -23.14 -11.82
C PHE A 46 -12.96 -24.18 -12.91
N GLU A 47 -14.20 -24.17 -13.40
CA GLU A 47 -14.69 -25.10 -14.43
C GLU A 47 -13.96 -24.95 -15.77
N TYR A 48 -13.37 -23.79 -16.03
CA TYR A 48 -12.62 -23.48 -17.26
C TYR A 48 -11.10 -23.63 -17.10
N MET A 49 -10.63 -23.95 -15.89
CA MET A 49 -9.21 -24.20 -15.63
C MET A 49 -8.89 -25.68 -15.81
N SER A 50 -7.82 -25.97 -16.55
CA SER A 50 -7.19 -27.30 -16.52
C SER A 50 -6.58 -27.57 -15.15
N GLU A 51 -6.27 -28.82 -14.85
CA GLU A 51 -5.65 -29.21 -13.59
C GLU A 51 -4.36 -28.44 -13.30
N ASP A 52 -3.46 -28.31 -14.29
CA ASP A 52 -2.23 -27.53 -14.14
C ASP A 52 -2.52 -26.05 -13.82
N LYS A 53 -3.54 -25.44 -14.46
CA LYS A 53 -3.93 -24.06 -14.17
C LYS A 53 -4.47 -23.91 -12.75
N ARG A 54 -5.24 -24.90 -12.27
CA ARG A 54 -5.74 -24.93 -10.89
C ARG A 54 -4.61 -25.03 -9.88
N LEU A 55 -3.58 -25.83 -10.16
CA LEU A 55 -2.39 -25.94 -9.31
C LEU A 55 -1.61 -24.62 -9.25
N VAL A 56 -1.36 -23.98 -10.40
CA VAL A 56 -0.73 -22.64 -10.44
C VAL A 56 -1.54 -21.63 -9.64
N TRP A 57 -2.86 -21.61 -9.83
CA TRP A 57 -3.74 -20.66 -9.15
C TRP A 57 -3.81 -20.89 -7.65
N SER A 58 -3.90 -22.15 -7.22
CA SER A 58 -3.87 -22.54 -5.80
C SER A 58 -2.57 -22.09 -5.12
N ALA A 59 -1.42 -22.36 -5.76
CA ALA A 59 -0.12 -21.93 -5.26
C ALA A 59 -0.02 -20.40 -5.17
N LEU A 60 -0.55 -19.68 -6.17
CA LEU A 60 -0.60 -18.22 -6.16
C LEU A 60 -1.44 -17.67 -5.01
N CYS A 61 -2.64 -18.22 -4.77
CA CYS A 61 -3.52 -17.78 -3.69
C CYS A 61 -2.88 -18.00 -2.30
N GLN A 62 -2.25 -19.15 -2.09
CA GLN A 62 -1.54 -19.44 -0.84
C GLN A 62 -0.35 -18.49 -0.63
N LEU A 63 0.45 -18.24 -1.68
CA LEU A 63 1.56 -17.31 -1.62
C LEU A 63 1.08 -15.88 -1.33
N ALA A 64 0.05 -15.42 -2.04
CA ALA A 64 -0.49 -14.09 -1.88
C ALA A 64 -0.98 -13.81 -0.45
N LEU A 65 -1.53 -14.81 0.23
CA LEU A 65 -1.92 -14.69 1.64
C LEU A 65 -0.75 -14.23 2.52
N LEU A 66 0.46 -14.78 2.31
CA LEU A 66 1.65 -14.35 3.04
C LEU A 66 2.14 -12.98 2.57
N VAL A 67 2.20 -12.74 1.26
CA VAL A 67 2.71 -11.49 0.69
C VAL A 67 1.88 -10.27 1.13
N PHE A 68 0.57 -10.43 1.28
CA PHE A 68 -0.32 -9.34 1.71
C PHE A 68 -0.43 -9.21 3.23
N GLN A 69 0.32 -9.96 4.04
CA GLN A 69 0.36 -9.75 5.49
C GLN A 69 1.00 -8.41 5.84
N THR A 70 0.34 -7.68 6.74
CA THR A 70 0.84 -6.40 7.26
C THR A 70 1.67 -6.55 8.52
N HIS A 71 1.60 -7.71 9.16
CA HIS A 71 2.30 -8.02 10.41
C HIS A 71 2.78 -9.47 10.41
N ILE A 72 4.03 -9.68 10.79
CA ILE A 72 4.68 -11.01 10.85
C ILE A 72 5.08 -11.25 12.31
N ALA A 73 4.41 -12.19 12.99
CA ALA A 73 4.68 -12.47 14.39
C ALA A 73 5.97 -13.31 14.59
N TYR A 74 6.20 -14.30 13.73
CA TYR A 74 7.33 -15.22 13.83
C TYR A 74 8.09 -15.24 12.49
N MET A 75 9.19 -14.48 12.42
CA MET A 75 9.92 -14.26 11.17
C MET A 75 10.50 -15.57 10.61
N ASP A 76 11.12 -16.41 11.43
CA ASP A 76 11.76 -17.65 10.95
C ASP A 76 10.78 -18.63 10.31
N ALA A 77 9.65 -18.87 10.99
CA ALA A 77 8.58 -19.72 10.47
C ALA A 77 7.97 -19.13 9.19
N TYR A 78 7.71 -17.83 9.18
CA TYR A 78 7.21 -17.11 8.00
C TYR A 78 8.16 -17.25 6.81
N GLN A 79 9.47 -17.12 7.02
CA GLN A 79 10.49 -17.22 5.99
C GLN A 79 10.58 -18.62 5.38
N ILE A 80 10.46 -19.67 6.21
CA ILE A 80 10.39 -21.05 5.73
C ILE A 80 9.15 -21.24 4.84
N SER A 81 7.97 -20.86 5.33
CA SER A 81 6.71 -20.98 4.59
C SER A 81 6.72 -20.17 3.30
N LEU A 82 7.22 -18.95 3.33
CA LEU A 82 7.31 -18.07 2.16
C LEU A 82 8.22 -18.67 1.08
N ARG A 83 9.44 -19.10 1.44
CA ARG A 83 10.36 -19.73 0.48
C ARG A 83 9.77 -21.00 -0.13
N GLN A 84 9.09 -21.81 0.67
CA GLN A 84 8.42 -23.02 0.18
C GLN A 84 7.31 -22.67 -0.82
N LEU A 85 6.42 -21.74 -0.49
CA LEU A 85 5.32 -21.34 -1.37
C LEU A 85 5.81 -20.67 -2.65
N VAL A 86 6.87 -19.85 -2.59
CA VAL A 86 7.52 -19.29 -3.78
C VAL A 86 8.05 -20.40 -4.69
N ARG A 87 8.74 -21.40 -4.12
CA ARG A 87 9.26 -22.55 -4.90
C ARG A 87 8.14 -23.37 -5.54
N VAL A 88 7.09 -23.69 -4.78
CA VAL A 88 5.91 -24.43 -5.28
C VAL A 88 5.23 -23.65 -6.41
N PHE A 89 5.02 -22.35 -6.23
CA PHE A 89 4.43 -21.49 -7.25
C PHE A 89 5.28 -21.48 -8.52
N ILE A 90 6.60 -21.25 -8.41
CA ILE A 90 7.51 -21.23 -9.56
C ILE A 90 7.56 -22.58 -10.26
N TYR A 91 7.57 -23.70 -9.51
CA TYR A 91 7.52 -25.04 -10.07
C TYR A 91 6.29 -25.25 -10.98
N HIS A 92 5.09 -24.95 -10.47
CA HIS A 92 3.87 -25.08 -11.27
C HIS A 92 3.84 -24.10 -12.45
N LEU A 93 4.35 -22.89 -12.25
CA LEU A 93 4.41 -21.85 -13.28
C LEU A 93 5.31 -22.28 -14.46
N ILE A 94 6.52 -22.77 -14.19
CA ILE A 94 7.46 -23.26 -15.20
C ILE A 94 6.93 -24.52 -15.87
N LYS A 95 6.32 -25.44 -15.11
CA LYS A 95 5.66 -26.64 -15.66
C LYS A 95 4.58 -26.26 -16.69
N SER A 96 3.86 -25.16 -16.47
CA SER A 96 2.84 -24.67 -17.40
C SER A 96 3.45 -24.03 -18.66
N THR A 97 4.51 -23.24 -18.52
CA THR A 97 5.30 -22.71 -19.64
C THR A 97 6.63 -22.16 -19.16
N ALA A 98 7.72 -22.52 -19.86
CA ALA A 98 9.06 -22.06 -19.53
C ALA A 98 9.30 -20.56 -19.84
N GLN A 99 8.40 -19.90 -20.57
CA GLN A 99 8.55 -18.49 -20.96
C GLN A 99 8.62 -17.53 -19.78
N TRP A 100 8.10 -17.93 -18.62
CA TRP A 100 8.07 -17.12 -17.41
C TRP A 100 9.45 -16.87 -16.78
N VAL A 101 10.44 -17.72 -17.08
CA VAL A 101 11.82 -17.57 -16.55
C VAL A 101 12.44 -16.24 -16.99
N ASN A 102 12.05 -15.73 -18.17
CA ASN A 102 12.55 -14.46 -18.71
C ASN A 102 11.86 -13.22 -18.12
N LYS A 103 10.89 -13.38 -17.21
CA LYS A 103 10.16 -12.24 -16.65
C LYS A 103 10.83 -11.74 -15.37
N PRO A 104 11.29 -10.46 -15.33
CA PRO A 104 11.97 -9.90 -14.16
C PRO A 104 11.16 -10.00 -12.86
N LYS A 105 9.82 -9.92 -12.94
CA LYS A 105 8.94 -10.03 -11.77
C LYS A 105 9.01 -11.41 -11.10
N ILE A 106 9.24 -12.48 -11.88
CA ILE A 106 9.40 -13.83 -11.34
C ILE A 106 10.77 -13.96 -10.65
N HIS A 107 11.81 -13.36 -11.22
CA HIS A 107 13.12 -13.30 -10.58
C HIS A 107 13.08 -12.50 -9.26
N MET A 108 12.42 -11.33 -9.25
CA MET A 108 12.25 -10.53 -8.03
C MET A 108 11.51 -11.29 -6.92
N LEU A 109 10.57 -12.17 -7.28
CA LEU A 109 9.83 -12.98 -6.31
C LEU A 109 10.73 -13.94 -5.51
N LEU A 110 11.83 -14.43 -6.11
CA LEU A 110 12.81 -15.26 -5.42
C LEU A 110 13.53 -14.48 -4.30
N HIS A 111 13.78 -13.19 -4.52
CA HIS A 111 14.44 -12.30 -3.56
C HIS A 111 13.46 -11.67 -2.55
N LEU A 112 12.17 -12.00 -2.63
CA LEU A 112 11.16 -11.42 -1.74
C LEU A 112 11.45 -11.80 -0.28
N SER A 113 11.94 -13.01 -0.04
CA SER A 113 12.25 -13.49 1.31
C SER A 113 13.34 -12.64 1.96
N ASP A 114 14.40 -12.33 1.19
CA ASP A 114 15.51 -11.50 1.65
C ASP A 114 15.06 -10.04 1.82
N SER A 115 14.25 -9.53 0.89
CA SER A 115 13.67 -8.18 1.00
C SER A 115 12.85 -8.02 2.28
N ILE A 116 12.07 -9.04 2.66
CA ILE A 116 11.27 -9.00 3.89
C ILE A 116 12.13 -9.04 5.16
N LEU A 117 13.28 -9.73 5.14
CA LEU A 117 14.22 -9.70 6.26
C LEU A 117 14.79 -8.30 6.49
N HIS A 118 15.09 -7.57 5.42
CA HIS A 118 15.73 -6.25 5.51
C HIS A 118 14.74 -5.11 5.73
N PHE A 119 13.56 -5.17 5.08
CA PHE A 119 12.61 -4.05 5.02
C PHE A 119 11.31 -4.31 5.78
N GLY A 120 11.15 -5.50 6.39
CA GLY A 120 9.92 -5.91 7.07
C GLY A 120 8.85 -6.40 6.08
N PRO A 121 7.58 -6.49 6.51
CA PRO A 121 6.49 -7.00 5.68
C PRO A 121 6.40 -6.31 4.31
N ALA A 122 6.06 -7.06 3.26
CA ALA A 122 6.05 -6.54 1.88
C ALA A 122 5.23 -5.25 1.73
N ALA A 123 4.12 -5.14 2.46
CA ALA A 123 3.26 -3.95 2.51
C ALA A 123 3.97 -2.63 2.89
N LEU A 124 5.16 -2.69 3.50
CA LEU A 124 5.94 -1.51 3.86
C LEU A 124 6.68 -0.88 2.67
N PHE A 125 7.10 -1.69 1.69
CA PHE A 125 7.88 -1.24 0.53
C PHE A 125 7.12 -1.38 -0.80
N VAL A 126 5.80 -1.58 -0.75
CA VAL A 126 4.93 -1.55 -1.94
C VAL A 126 4.88 -0.13 -2.53
N THR A 127 4.97 -0.03 -3.86
CA THR A 127 4.99 1.25 -4.59
C THR A 127 3.67 2.01 -4.54
N GLU A 128 2.55 1.36 -4.23
CA GLU A 128 1.20 1.96 -4.18
C GLU A 128 1.14 3.23 -3.31
N LYS A 129 1.85 3.23 -2.16
CA LYS A 129 1.95 4.43 -1.31
C LYS A 129 2.66 5.58 -2.01
N PHE A 130 3.76 5.29 -2.70
CA PHE A 130 4.50 6.29 -3.48
C PHE A 130 3.69 6.76 -4.69
N GLU A 131 2.96 5.87 -5.36
CA GLU A 131 2.10 6.19 -6.49
C GLU A 131 0.92 7.09 -6.09
N SER A 132 0.31 6.84 -4.92
CA SER A 132 -0.74 7.71 -4.39
C SER A 132 -0.26 9.16 -4.20
N TYR A 133 1.04 9.34 -3.94
CA TYR A 133 1.67 10.64 -3.77
C TYR A 133 1.75 11.44 -5.07
N ASN A 134 1.72 10.77 -6.23
CA ASN A 134 1.67 11.46 -7.52
C ASN A 134 0.45 12.38 -7.64
N GLY A 135 -0.66 12.06 -6.96
CA GLY A 135 -1.82 12.94 -6.89
C GLY A 135 -1.51 14.27 -6.18
N VAL A 136 -0.77 14.21 -5.07
CA VAL A 136 -0.33 15.40 -4.31
C VAL A 136 0.62 16.25 -5.16
N LEU A 137 1.59 15.63 -5.82
CA LEU A 137 2.52 16.30 -6.74
C LEU A 137 1.76 17.02 -7.87
N ARG A 138 0.82 16.33 -8.51
CA ARG A 138 -0.01 16.92 -9.58
C ARG A 138 -0.82 18.10 -9.08
N LYS A 139 -1.47 17.98 -7.91
CA LYS A 139 -2.24 19.07 -7.31
C LYS A 139 -1.35 20.28 -7.02
N SER A 140 -0.17 20.08 -6.43
CA SER A 140 0.79 21.15 -6.18
C SER A 140 1.28 21.80 -7.48
N SER A 141 1.52 21.01 -8.53
CA SER A 141 1.91 21.54 -9.84
C SER A 141 0.81 22.39 -10.48
N ILE A 142 -0.45 21.93 -10.44
CA ILE A 142 -1.59 22.63 -11.06
C ILE A 142 -1.80 24.02 -10.44
N HIS A 143 -1.60 24.14 -9.13
CA HIS A 143 -1.81 25.36 -8.34
C HIS A 143 -0.53 26.20 -8.14
N SER A 144 0.59 25.80 -8.73
CA SER A 144 1.80 26.64 -8.78
C SER A 144 1.63 27.80 -9.76
N ASN A 145 2.49 28.81 -9.67
CA ASN A 145 2.58 29.87 -10.69
C ASN A 145 3.06 29.36 -12.06
N ARG A 146 3.42 28.06 -12.15
CA ARG A 146 3.88 27.31 -13.32
C ARG A 146 5.15 27.82 -13.98
N GLN A 147 5.88 28.75 -13.36
CA GLN A 147 7.16 29.23 -13.89
C GLN A 147 8.28 28.22 -13.64
N SER A 148 8.27 27.56 -12.48
CA SER A 148 9.20 26.47 -12.18
C SER A 148 8.58 25.43 -11.23
N PRO A 149 7.63 24.60 -11.72
CA PRO A 149 6.87 23.67 -10.88
C PRO A 149 7.75 22.74 -10.03
N GLY A 150 8.87 22.24 -10.60
CA GLY A 150 9.79 21.38 -9.87
C GLY A 150 10.46 22.09 -8.69
N LYS A 151 10.89 23.35 -8.88
CA LYS A 151 11.50 24.16 -7.82
C LYS A 151 10.47 24.50 -6.73
N ASP A 152 9.27 24.91 -7.12
CA ASP A 152 8.21 25.30 -6.20
C ASP A 152 7.74 24.11 -5.34
N ILE A 153 7.57 22.94 -5.95
CA ILE A 153 7.25 21.68 -5.27
C ILE A 153 8.39 21.30 -4.32
N GLY A 154 9.65 21.39 -4.77
CA GLY A 154 10.82 21.10 -3.94
C GLY A 154 10.90 22.00 -2.70
N ILE A 155 10.71 23.31 -2.87
CA ILE A 155 10.68 24.28 -1.75
C ILE A 155 9.52 23.97 -0.81
N SER A 156 8.34 23.65 -1.34
CA SER A 156 7.18 23.29 -0.52
C SER A 156 7.44 22.06 0.35
N PHE A 157 8.10 21.02 -0.19
CA PHE A 157 8.49 19.85 0.59
C PHE A 157 9.57 20.15 1.62
N ALA A 158 10.59 20.94 1.26
CA ALA A 158 11.60 21.35 2.21
C ALA A 158 10.98 22.09 3.39
N ASN A 159 10.06 23.01 3.12
CA ASN A 159 9.32 23.74 4.16
C ASN A 159 8.47 22.81 5.03
N PHE A 160 7.76 21.84 4.43
CA PHE A 160 6.95 20.88 5.20
C PHE A 160 7.81 19.99 6.10
N GLN A 161 8.95 19.50 5.61
CA GLN A 161 9.88 18.69 6.41
C GLN A 161 10.55 19.51 7.51
N ASN A 162 10.98 20.73 7.22
CA ASN A 162 11.56 21.63 8.22
C ASN A 162 10.55 21.94 9.32
N LEU A 163 9.30 22.25 8.95
CA LEU A 163 8.25 22.54 9.90
C LEU A 163 7.94 21.30 10.77
N ARG A 164 7.84 20.12 10.17
CA ARG A 164 7.65 18.86 10.91
C ARG A 164 8.81 18.61 11.89
N HIS A 165 10.05 18.83 11.46
CA HIS A 165 11.25 18.69 12.31
C HIS A 165 11.19 19.61 13.52
N LEU A 166 10.91 20.91 13.30
CA LEU A 166 10.82 21.91 14.36
C LEU A 166 9.71 21.59 15.36
N VAL A 167 8.53 21.27 14.85
CA VAL A 167 7.32 21.03 15.66
C VAL A 167 7.42 19.71 16.45
N SER A 168 8.23 18.76 15.97
CA SER A 168 8.52 17.50 16.68
C SER A 168 9.66 17.63 17.71
N GLY A 169 10.24 18.82 17.90
CA GLY A 169 11.35 19.05 18.83
C GLY A 169 12.73 18.70 18.29
N GLY A 170 12.86 18.58 16.97
CA GLY A 170 14.14 18.38 16.30
C GLY A 170 15.13 19.51 16.55
N TYR A 171 16.41 19.16 16.66
CA TYR A 171 17.50 20.11 16.86
C TYR A 171 17.97 20.69 15.53
N PHE A 172 18.31 21.97 15.52
CA PHE A 172 18.92 22.67 14.39
C PHE A 172 20.04 23.59 14.87
N PHE A 173 21.03 23.81 14.00
CA PHE A 173 22.19 24.62 14.33
C PHE A 173 21.84 26.12 14.24
N ASN A 174 22.05 26.86 15.31
CA ASN A 174 21.95 28.32 15.31
C ASN A 174 23.33 28.91 15.05
N CYS A 175 23.52 29.51 13.88
CA CYS A 175 24.79 30.11 13.48
C CYS A 175 25.19 31.36 14.29
N ILE A 176 24.22 32.06 14.90
CA ILE A 176 24.48 33.25 15.73
C ILE A 176 24.97 32.83 17.11
N ALA A 177 24.26 31.88 17.74
CA ALA A 177 24.65 31.36 19.04
C ALA A 177 25.79 30.35 18.95
N THR A 178 26.06 29.80 17.76
CA THR A 178 26.97 28.67 17.50
C THR A 178 26.63 27.41 18.29
N VAL A 179 25.35 27.19 18.61
CA VAL A 179 24.85 26.04 19.38
C VAL A 179 23.69 25.36 18.66
N TYR A 180 23.53 24.05 18.85
CA TYR A 180 22.30 23.35 18.49
C TYR A 180 21.17 23.71 19.46
N GLN A 181 20.04 24.11 18.92
CA GLN A 181 18.85 24.45 19.69
C GLN A 181 17.62 23.75 19.09
N THR A 182 16.58 23.63 19.89
CA THR A 182 15.27 23.13 19.46
C THR A 182 14.26 24.27 19.45
N ALA A 183 13.07 24.03 18.90
CA ALA A 183 11.97 24.99 18.97
C ALA A 183 11.56 25.26 20.43
N SER A 184 11.03 26.45 20.70
CA SER A 184 10.55 26.82 22.03
C SER A 184 9.50 25.83 22.56
N SER A 185 9.44 25.65 23.87
CA SER A 185 8.44 24.80 24.55
C SER A 185 7.00 25.12 24.09
N LYS A 186 6.68 26.38 23.81
CA LYS A 186 5.37 26.78 23.29
C LYS A 186 5.01 26.16 21.93
N VAL A 187 6.00 25.94 21.06
CA VAL A 187 5.79 25.29 19.75
C VAL A 187 5.50 23.80 19.95
N LEU A 188 6.20 23.17 20.89
CA LEU A 188 5.98 21.77 21.25
C LEU A 188 4.63 21.57 21.93
N GLU A 189 4.25 22.48 22.84
CA GLU A 189 2.93 22.50 23.47
C GLU A 189 1.82 22.73 22.44
N LEU A 190 2.01 23.63 21.48
CA LEU A 190 1.05 23.85 20.40
C LEU A 190 0.83 22.56 19.60
N PHE A 191 1.89 21.81 19.31
CA PHE A 191 1.76 20.52 18.65
C PHE A 191 1.06 19.49 19.53
N ALA A 192 1.49 19.35 20.79
CA ALA A 192 0.95 18.37 21.72
C ALA A 192 -0.56 18.59 21.97
N ASN A 193 -0.98 19.85 22.06
CA ASN A 193 -2.34 20.25 22.41
C ASN A 193 -3.27 20.44 21.21
N SER A 194 -2.77 20.39 19.97
CA SER A 194 -3.57 20.65 18.76
C SER A 194 -3.70 19.41 17.87
N PRO A 195 -4.76 18.60 18.03
CA PRO A 195 -5.02 17.44 17.18
C PRO A 195 -5.13 17.78 15.69
N SER A 196 -5.60 18.98 15.34
CA SER A 196 -5.67 19.47 13.95
C SER A 196 -4.30 19.63 13.32
N VAL A 197 -3.34 20.18 14.07
CA VAL A 197 -1.94 20.35 13.64
C VAL A 197 -1.25 19.00 13.56
N GLN A 198 -1.48 18.11 14.52
CA GLN A 198 -0.98 16.73 14.45
C GLN A 198 -1.47 16.02 13.18
N LYS A 199 -2.79 16.10 12.91
CA LYS A 199 -3.40 15.47 11.74
C LYS A 199 -2.87 16.03 10.43
N SER A 200 -2.64 17.35 10.33
CA SER A 200 -2.06 17.96 9.13
C SER A 200 -0.60 17.56 8.89
N MET A 201 0.15 17.22 9.94
CA MET A 201 1.50 16.65 9.86
C MET A 201 1.53 15.12 9.66
N GLY A 202 0.36 14.48 9.53
CA GLY A 202 0.25 13.02 9.42
C GLY A 202 0.51 12.27 10.73
N TYR A 203 0.47 12.96 11.87
CA TYR A 203 0.56 12.36 13.20
C TYR A 203 -0.83 11.96 13.69
N HIS A 204 -1.01 10.67 13.99
CA HIS A 204 -2.25 10.10 14.48
C HIS A 204 -1.97 9.30 15.76
N THR A 205 -2.24 9.90 16.91
CA THR A 205 -2.04 9.29 18.24
C THR A 205 -2.69 7.91 18.36
N LYS A 206 -3.91 7.74 17.82
CA LYS A 206 -4.64 6.47 17.80
C LYS A 206 -3.93 5.31 17.09
N ASN A 207 -2.97 5.59 16.20
CA ASN A 207 -2.19 4.57 15.48
C ASN A 207 -0.96 4.11 16.26
N LEU A 208 -0.58 4.80 17.35
CA LEU A 208 0.55 4.44 18.21
C LEU A 208 0.11 3.48 19.32
N ASP A 209 -1.08 3.69 19.89
CA ASP A 209 -1.61 2.87 20.99
C ASP A 209 -2.25 1.56 20.53
N ASN A 210 -2.56 1.46 19.24
CA ASN A 210 -2.98 0.23 18.57
C ASN A 210 -2.29 0.19 17.20
N PRO A 211 -1.40 -0.77 16.89
CA PRO A 211 -0.92 -0.98 15.53
C PRO A 211 -2.09 -1.54 14.70
N ILE A 212 -2.97 -0.66 14.23
CA ILE A 212 -4.14 -1.04 13.43
C ILE A 212 -3.63 -1.60 12.08
N PRO A 213 -4.15 -2.76 11.62
CA PRO A 213 -3.91 -3.22 10.26
C PRO A 213 -4.43 -2.15 9.30
N PHE A 214 -3.51 -1.55 8.54
CA PHE A 214 -3.76 -0.49 7.58
C PHE A 214 -5.02 -0.77 6.72
N LYS A 215 -6.15 -0.14 7.04
CA LYS A 215 -7.32 -0.04 6.16
C LYS A 215 -7.20 1.26 5.37
N PRO A 216 -7.00 1.22 4.04
CA PRO A 216 -6.94 2.44 3.24
C PRO A 216 -8.31 3.10 3.25
N THR A 217 -8.40 4.32 3.78
CA THR A 217 -9.60 5.16 3.65
C THR A 217 -9.56 5.80 2.27
N VAL A 218 -10.44 5.39 1.37
CA VAL A 218 -10.70 6.08 0.11
C VAL A 218 -11.54 7.30 0.44
N GLY A 219 -11.04 8.51 0.13
CA GLY A 219 -11.78 9.74 0.32
C GLY A 219 -12.95 9.88 -0.66
N GLY A 220 -14.10 10.32 -0.15
CA GLY A 220 -15.22 10.83 -0.93
C GLY A 220 -16.51 10.97 -0.13
N GLY A 221 -16.87 12.21 0.22
CA GLY A 221 -18.25 12.68 0.39
C GLY A 221 -18.80 12.86 1.82
N ASP A 222 -19.00 14.12 2.22
CA ASP A 222 -20.06 14.57 3.16
C ASP A 222 -21.44 14.03 2.66
N GLU A 223 -22.53 13.87 3.42
CA GLU A 223 -23.12 14.64 4.51
C GLU A 223 -24.37 13.84 5.02
N PHE A 224 -24.97 14.31 6.12
CA PHE A 224 -26.28 13.94 6.72
C PHE A 224 -26.35 12.84 7.79
N ALA A 225 -26.26 13.30 9.05
CA ALA A 225 -27.26 12.93 10.07
C ALA A 225 -27.35 14.04 11.14
N ARG A 226 -28.53 14.67 11.26
CA ARG A 226 -29.04 15.30 12.49
C ARG A 226 -30.40 14.66 12.79
N PRO A 227 -30.95 14.79 14.01
CA PRO A 227 -30.68 13.99 15.19
C PRO A 227 -31.92 13.17 15.59
N ASN A 228 -31.74 12.35 16.62
CA ASN A 228 -32.73 11.50 17.26
C ASN A 228 -34.11 12.15 17.49
N THR A 229 -35.15 11.47 17.01
CA THR A 229 -36.29 10.93 17.79
C THR A 229 -36.83 9.72 17.06
#